data_AF-A0A7C1UUN7-F1
#
_entry.id   AF-A0A7C1UUN7-F1
#
_cell.length_a   1.000
_cell.length_b   1.000
_cell.length_c   1.000
_cell.angle_alpha   90.00
_cell.angle_beta   90.00
_cell.angle_gamma   90.00
#
_symmetry.space_group_name_H-M   'P 1'
#
loop_
_entity.id
_entity.type
_entity.pdbx_description
1 polymer ?
#
loop_
_entity_poly.entity_id
_entity_poly.type
_entity_poly.pdbx_seq_one_letter_code
_entity_poly.pdbx_strand_id
1 'polypeptide(L)'
;MRKTISIFVVMLVALAFVAVIPGNSNAEAKITATDDFKAGCVLTIEGKIEPGKDLYIALATKKVFAPKDTNGVHEKKTFKKHEKKFGFKEDTAIPFLYYMLTTNPNKFGKVVPKKFGGPSFYTQGGKRGLYSTTMFKLAKYDQLDDEAKNSLGPIKTVEQWNFFKYAHEKSFGINTITKEATKKGKVTIFARSVLADQTKFPNYWNKGVNIQLDKNTGAFKASFKTFRHTPPDTAFDVYVNGQKVGDYTIKKNGFWLSLGYRYMNPLWIIIGAILVGTYFSMIGAAGGMLMAAFQVMVVHTAGPVGINAANVLRPSNIALTLFSPLGSFYRYAAVEQRVAWPVGISFGVGIFIGSIWLGKYATTYLPMKTYKEWLAILVVIMGIRTLYELTPKVMEKRKNI
;
A
#
# COMPACT_ATOMS: atom_id res chain seq x y z
N MET A 1 40.26 -34.03 -56.47
CA MET A 1 38.91 -33.45 -56.70
C MET A 1 37.78 -34.16 -55.95
N ARG A 2 37.77 -35.49 -55.74
CA ARG A 2 36.68 -36.18 -55.02
C ARG A 2 36.51 -35.81 -53.53
N LYS A 3 37.60 -35.56 -52.80
CA LYS A 3 37.54 -35.23 -51.36
C LYS A 3 37.07 -33.80 -51.06
N THR A 4 37.34 -32.85 -51.94
CA THR A 4 36.90 -31.46 -51.79
C THR A 4 35.41 -31.28 -52.08
N ILE A 5 34.85 -32.08 -52.98
CA ILE A 5 33.40 -32.05 -53.30
C ILE A 5 32.56 -32.61 -52.13
N SER A 6 33.02 -33.66 -51.43
CA SER A 6 32.29 -34.19 -50.26
C SER A 6 32.25 -33.20 -49.08
N ILE A 7 33.32 -32.45 -48.84
CA ILE A 7 33.35 -31.45 -47.76
C ILE A 7 32.39 -30.30 -48.07
N PHE A 8 32.33 -29.87 -49.34
CA PHE A 8 31.44 -28.79 -49.76
C PHE A 8 29.96 -29.16 -49.65
N VAL A 9 29.60 -30.41 -50.00
CA VAL A 9 28.23 -30.92 -49.88
C VAL A 9 27.82 -31.09 -48.41
N VAL A 10 28.72 -31.57 -47.55
CA VAL A 10 28.44 -31.69 -46.11
C VAL A 10 28.30 -30.30 -45.46
N MET A 11 29.07 -29.30 -45.91
CA MET A 11 28.97 -27.93 -45.42
C MET A 11 27.67 -27.24 -45.88
N LEU A 12 27.18 -27.53 -47.10
CA LEU A 12 25.89 -27.03 -47.62
C LEU A 12 24.69 -27.67 -46.92
N VAL A 13 24.76 -28.96 -46.59
CA VAL A 13 23.71 -29.64 -45.78
C VAL A 13 23.73 -29.16 -44.33
N ALA A 14 24.91 -28.87 -43.76
CA ALA A 14 25.03 -28.25 -42.45
C ALA A 14 24.48 -26.81 -42.41
N LEU A 15 24.71 -26.00 -43.46
CA LEU A 15 24.12 -24.66 -43.56
C LEU A 15 22.60 -24.70 -43.77
N ALA A 16 22.08 -25.70 -44.48
CA ALA A 16 20.63 -25.89 -44.64
C ALA A 16 19.93 -26.31 -43.33
N PHE A 17 20.62 -27.02 -42.44
CA PHE A 17 20.09 -27.38 -41.11
C PHE A 17 20.19 -26.26 -40.06
N VAL A 18 21.08 -25.27 -40.25
CA VAL A 18 21.17 -24.09 -39.37
C VAL A 18 20.09 -23.04 -39.69
N ALA A 19 19.43 -23.14 -40.85
CA ALA A 19 18.39 -22.19 -41.27
C ALA A 19 16.95 -22.60 -40.91
N VAL A 20 16.74 -23.73 -40.23
CA VAL A 20 15.42 -24.13 -39.69
C VAL A 20 15.49 -24.16 -38.16
N ILE A 21 15.88 -23.03 -37.58
CA ILE A 21 15.37 -22.69 -36.24
C ILE A 21 13.97 -22.16 -36.52
N PRO A 22 12.88 -22.77 -36.00
CA PRO A 22 11.58 -22.12 -36.05
C PRO A 22 11.77 -20.77 -35.37
N GLY A 23 11.76 -19.71 -36.17
CA GLY A 23 11.71 -18.36 -35.66
C GLY A 23 10.46 -18.32 -34.79
N ASN A 24 10.65 -18.24 -33.47
CA ASN A 24 9.60 -17.83 -32.57
C ASN A 24 9.16 -16.45 -33.07
N SER A 25 8.10 -16.43 -33.88
CA SER A 25 7.36 -15.24 -34.23
C SER A 25 6.63 -14.77 -32.99
N ASN A 26 7.38 -14.35 -31.98
CA ASN A 26 6.86 -13.70 -30.81
C ASN A 26 6.50 -12.30 -31.25
N ALA A 27 5.21 -12.06 -31.48
CA ALA A 27 4.69 -10.75 -31.76
C ALA A 27 5.14 -9.79 -30.64
N GLU A 28 5.91 -8.76 -30.99
CA GLU A 28 6.18 -7.64 -30.08
C GLU A 28 4.83 -7.08 -29.60
N ALA A 29 4.61 -7.08 -28.29
CA ALA A 29 3.44 -6.43 -27.72
C ALA A 29 3.69 -4.92 -27.71
N LYS A 30 2.80 -4.16 -28.34
CA LYS A 30 2.86 -2.70 -28.35
C LYS A 30 2.36 -2.16 -27.01
N ILE A 31 3.25 -1.50 -26.28
CA ILE A 31 2.94 -0.86 -24.99
C ILE A 31 2.83 0.65 -25.20
N THR A 32 1.68 1.22 -24.85
CA THR A 32 1.43 2.66 -24.92
C THR A 32 0.80 3.15 -23.62
N ALA A 33 1.00 4.42 -23.29
CA ALA A 33 0.40 5.03 -22.10
C ALA A 33 -0.12 6.43 -22.39
N THR A 34 -1.16 6.83 -21.68
CA THR A 34 -1.52 8.26 -21.59
C THR A 34 -0.46 9.02 -20.80
N ASP A 35 -0.43 10.34 -20.96
CA ASP A 35 0.34 11.25 -20.11
C ASP A 35 1.85 10.94 -20.04
N ASP A 36 2.44 10.37 -21.10
CA ASP A 36 3.86 10.02 -21.18
C ASP A 36 4.33 9.15 -19.99
N PHE A 37 3.55 8.11 -19.66
CA PHE A 37 3.86 7.16 -18.59
C PHE A 37 3.95 7.77 -17.18
N LYS A 38 3.32 8.93 -16.93
CA LYS A 38 3.23 9.51 -15.58
C LYS A 38 2.39 8.65 -14.63
N ALA A 39 2.74 8.65 -13.34
CA ALA A 39 1.99 7.90 -12.32
C ALA A 39 0.48 8.18 -12.35
N GLY A 40 -0.33 7.12 -12.43
CA GLY A 40 -1.79 7.21 -12.56
C GLY A 40 -2.32 7.28 -14.01
N CYS A 41 -1.45 7.15 -15.01
CA CYS A 41 -1.82 7.03 -16.43
C CYS A 41 -2.63 5.76 -16.72
N VAL A 42 -3.26 5.74 -17.89
CA VAL A 42 -3.85 4.53 -18.46
C VAL A 42 -2.81 3.86 -19.34
N LEU A 43 -2.39 2.65 -18.97
CA LEU A 43 -1.52 1.81 -19.79
C LEU A 43 -2.38 0.97 -20.74
N THR A 44 -1.99 0.88 -22.00
CA THR A 44 -2.62 0.03 -23.02
C THR A 44 -1.56 -0.90 -23.62
N ILE A 45 -1.87 -2.18 -23.66
CA ILE A 45 -1.03 -3.25 -24.19
C ILE A 45 -1.82 -3.95 -25.29
N GLU A 46 -1.24 -3.97 -26.48
CA GLU A 46 -1.81 -4.58 -27.68
C GLU A 46 -0.86 -5.64 -28.20
N GLY A 47 -1.40 -6.75 -28.71
CA GLY A 47 -0.57 -7.83 -29.25
C GLY A 47 -1.42 -8.98 -29.77
N LYS A 48 -0.75 -10.09 -30.03
CA LYS A 48 -1.38 -11.35 -30.41
C LYS A 48 -0.87 -12.47 -29.50
N ILE A 49 -1.77 -13.35 -29.10
CA ILE A 49 -1.47 -14.63 -28.44
C ILE A 49 -1.90 -15.79 -29.35
N GLU A 50 -1.55 -17.01 -28.97
CA GLU A 50 -2.08 -18.21 -29.63
C GLU A 50 -3.62 -18.19 -29.64
N PRO A 51 -4.28 -18.39 -30.80
CA PRO A 51 -5.73 -18.49 -30.90
C PRO A 51 -6.32 -19.52 -29.93
N GLY A 52 -7.50 -19.23 -29.39
CA GLY A 52 -8.21 -20.10 -28.45
C GLY A 52 -7.71 -20.06 -27.00
N LYS A 53 -6.51 -19.51 -26.72
CA LYS A 53 -5.99 -19.37 -25.35
C LYS A 53 -6.67 -18.25 -24.57
N ASP A 54 -6.66 -18.37 -23.25
CA ASP A 54 -7.01 -17.26 -22.37
C ASP A 54 -5.84 -16.26 -22.29
N LEU A 55 -6.16 -14.99 -22.02
CA LEU A 55 -5.16 -13.93 -21.93
C LEU A 55 -4.74 -13.75 -20.47
N TYR A 56 -3.43 -13.75 -20.23
CA TYR A 56 -2.80 -13.47 -18.95
C TYR A 56 -1.68 -12.44 -19.16
N ILE A 57 -1.83 -11.26 -18.59
CA ILE A 57 -0.80 -10.22 -18.64
C ILE A 57 -0.32 -9.94 -17.23
N ALA A 58 0.91 -10.35 -16.92
CA ALA A 58 1.55 -10.05 -15.65
C ALA A 58 2.39 -8.78 -15.78
N LEU A 59 2.11 -7.79 -14.93
CA LEU A 59 2.84 -6.53 -14.82
C LEU A 59 3.51 -6.51 -13.46
N ALA A 60 4.84 -6.56 -13.45
CA ALA A 60 5.60 -6.72 -12.22
C ALA A 60 6.68 -5.66 -12.11
N THR A 61 6.83 -5.03 -10.94
CA THR A 61 7.95 -4.11 -10.70
C THR A 61 9.28 -4.86 -10.78
N LYS A 62 10.26 -4.30 -11.49
CA LYS A 62 11.65 -4.81 -11.50
C LYS A 62 12.25 -4.80 -10.09
N LYS A 63 11.91 -3.77 -9.31
CA LYS A 63 12.27 -3.71 -7.89
C LYS A 63 11.39 -4.69 -7.10
N VAL A 64 12.05 -5.54 -6.32
CA VAL A 64 11.42 -6.52 -5.43
C VAL A 64 11.54 -6.07 -3.97
N PHE A 65 10.76 -6.70 -3.11
CA PHE A 65 10.85 -6.58 -1.67
C PHE A 65 10.89 -7.98 -1.04
N ALA A 66 11.85 -8.20 -0.15
CA ALA A 66 11.91 -9.33 0.76
C ALA A 66 11.75 -8.86 2.21
N PRO A 67 11.23 -9.71 3.13
CA PRO A 67 11.09 -9.33 4.54
C PRO A 67 12.39 -8.85 5.19
N LYS A 68 13.56 -9.37 4.78
CA LYS A 68 14.88 -8.93 5.26
C LYS A 68 15.21 -7.47 4.93
N ASP A 69 14.59 -6.89 3.90
CA ASP A 69 14.88 -5.53 3.42
C ASP A 69 14.23 -4.44 4.29
N THR A 70 13.40 -4.82 5.28
CA THR A 70 12.80 -3.85 6.20
C THR A 70 13.78 -3.38 7.26
N ASN A 71 13.81 -2.07 7.49
CA ASN A 71 14.56 -1.46 8.60
C ASN A 71 13.72 -1.26 9.87
N GLY A 72 12.42 -1.58 9.82
CA GLY A 72 11.49 -1.36 10.92
C GLY A 72 11.58 -2.45 11.99
N VAL A 73 11.84 -2.06 13.25
CA VAL A 73 11.99 -3.02 14.37
C VAL A 73 10.70 -3.84 14.58
N HIS A 74 9.54 -3.19 14.49
CA HIS A 74 8.25 -3.86 14.61
C HIS A 74 7.95 -4.74 13.40
N GLU A 75 8.33 -4.29 12.20
CA GLU A 75 8.18 -5.03 10.96
C GLU A 75 9.01 -6.31 10.97
N LYS A 76 10.29 -6.25 11.32
CA LYS A 76 11.16 -7.43 11.48
C LYS A 76 10.52 -8.49 12.39
N LYS A 77 10.07 -8.08 13.59
CA LYS A 77 9.41 -8.98 14.55
C LYS A 77 8.11 -9.57 13.98
N THR A 78 7.33 -8.76 13.27
CA THR A 78 6.03 -9.19 12.72
C THR A 78 6.22 -10.14 11.54
N PHE A 79 7.17 -9.85 10.63
CA PHE A 79 7.49 -10.71 9.51
C PHE A 79 8.01 -12.08 9.97
N LYS A 80 8.95 -12.12 10.92
CA LYS A 80 9.45 -13.39 11.50
C LYS A 80 8.35 -14.24 12.14
N LYS A 81 7.35 -13.60 12.76
CA LYS A 81 6.15 -14.31 13.29
C LYS A 81 5.26 -14.85 12.17
N HIS A 82 5.15 -14.12 11.06
CA HIS A 82 4.26 -14.43 9.96
C HIS A 82 4.86 -15.41 8.95
N GLU A 83 6.18 -15.44 8.83
CA GLU A 83 6.97 -16.38 8.02
C GLU A 83 6.48 -17.81 8.20
N LYS A 84 6.54 -18.32 9.44
CA LYS A 84 6.07 -19.67 9.81
C LYS A 84 4.58 -19.88 9.57
N LYS A 85 3.77 -18.83 9.74
CA LYS A 85 2.30 -18.92 9.67
C LYS A 85 1.78 -18.97 8.23
N PHE A 86 2.48 -18.31 7.31
CA PHE A 86 2.01 -18.12 5.94
C PHE A 86 2.89 -18.80 4.89
N GLY A 87 4.03 -19.37 5.28
CA GLY A 87 4.83 -20.24 4.40
C GLY A 87 5.64 -19.47 3.36
N PHE A 88 6.28 -18.38 3.79
CA PHE A 88 7.34 -17.67 3.05
C PHE A 88 8.59 -17.59 3.95
N LYS A 89 9.73 -17.16 3.42
CA LYS A 89 11.00 -16.99 4.16
C LYS A 89 11.44 -15.52 4.21
N GLU A 90 12.42 -15.19 5.06
CA GLU A 90 12.97 -13.82 5.15
C GLU A 90 13.64 -13.32 3.85
N ASP A 91 14.14 -14.22 3.02
CA ASP A 91 14.77 -13.94 1.72
C ASP A 91 13.80 -14.02 0.53
N THR A 92 12.57 -14.49 0.74
CA THR A 92 11.56 -14.58 -0.31
C THR A 92 11.21 -13.18 -0.82
N ALA A 93 11.58 -12.90 -2.06
CA ALA A 93 11.35 -11.61 -2.69
C ALA A 93 10.18 -11.67 -3.69
N ILE A 94 9.32 -10.65 -3.63
CA ILE A 94 8.23 -10.44 -4.61
C ILE A 94 8.28 -9.01 -5.17
N PRO A 95 7.78 -8.78 -6.40
CA PRO A 95 7.50 -7.43 -6.87
C PRO A 95 6.56 -6.72 -5.90
N PHE A 96 6.89 -5.50 -5.49
CA PHE A 96 6.07 -4.78 -4.51
C PHE A 96 4.75 -4.28 -5.13
N LEU A 97 4.73 -3.99 -6.43
CA LEU A 97 3.49 -3.87 -7.21
C LEU A 97 3.47 -4.97 -8.27
N TYR A 98 2.34 -5.67 -8.31
CA TYR A 98 2.11 -6.76 -9.25
C TYR A 98 0.63 -6.76 -9.67
N TYR A 99 0.40 -6.80 -10.98
CA TYR A 99 -0.93 -6.89 -11.56
C TYR A 99 -1.01 -8.09 -12.51
N MET A 100 -2.12 -8.80 -12.45
CA MET A 100 -2.47 -9.87 -13.39
C MET A 100 -3.75 -9.44 -14.10
N LEU A 101 -3.65 -8.95 -15.34
CA LEU A 101 -4.81 -8.68 -16.18
C LEU A 101 -5.20 -9.97 -16.89
N THR A 102 -6.47 -10.39 -16.77
CA THR A 102 -6.90 -11.65 -17.37
C THR A 102 -8.34 -11.66 -17.82
N THR A 103 -8.63 -12.43 -18.87
CA THR A 103 -10.00 -12.77 -19.29
C THR A 103 -10.65 -13.81 -18.38
N ASN A 104 -9.86 -14.57 -17.61
CA ASN A 104 -10.33 -15.65 -16.75
C ASN A 104 -9.77 -15.54 -15.32
N PRO A 105 -10.31 -14.62 -14.49
CA PRO A 105 -9.82 -14.41 -13.13
C PRO A 105 -9.98 -15.63 -12.23
N ASN A 106 -10.95 -16.51 -12.50
CA ASN A 106 -11.28 -17.65 -11.65
C ASN A 106 -10.14 -18.68 -11.54
N LYS A 107 -9.20 -18.68 -12.49
CA LYS A 107 -7.97 -19.49 -12.45
C LYS A 107 -7.07 -19.13 -11.28
N PHE A 108 -7.05 -17.86 -10.85
CA PHE A 108 -6.17 -17.37 -9.80
C PHE A 108 -6.82 -17.32 -8.42
N GLY A 109 -8.14 -17.50 -8.33
CA GLY A 109 -8.87 -17.30 -7.10
C GLY A 109 -10.37 -17.20 -7.30
N LYS A 110 -11.06 -16.77 -6.24
CA LYS A 110 -12.52 -16.65 -6.25
C LYS A 110 -12.99 -15.44 -5.47
N VAL A 111 -14.13 -14.92 -5.89
CA VAL A 111 -14.84 -13.86 -5.16
C VAL A 111 -15.50 -14.47 -3.93
N VAL A 112 -15.23 -13.89 -2.75
CA VAL A 112 -15.82 -14.34 -1.48
C VAL A 112 -16.43 -13.17 -0.71
N PRO A 113 -17.51 -13.38 0.05
CA PRO A 113 -18.07 -12.37 0.92
C PRO A 113 -17.14 -12.07 2.10
N LYS A 114 -17.00 -10.78 2.42
CA LYS A 114 -16.14 -10.23 3.48
C LYS A 114 -16.93 -9.22 4.31
N LYS A 115 -16.95 -9.44 5.63
CA LYS A 115 -17.47 -8.45 6.58
C LYS A 115 -16.39 -7.46 7.01
N PHE A 116 -16.78 -6.20 7.20
CA PHE A 116 -15.89 -5.10 7.57
C PHE A 116 -16.61 -4.00 8.37
N GLY A 117 -15.84 -3.13 9.02
CA GLY A 117 -16.36 -2.02 9.83
C GLY A 117 -17.03 -2.49 11.14
N GLY A 118 -17.55 -1.55 11.92
CA GLY A 118 -18.27 -1.83 13.16
C GLY A 118 -17.40 -2.06 14.40
N PRO A 119 -18.01 -2.04 15.60
CA PRO A 119 -17.31 -2.22 16.86
C PRO A 119 -16.59 -3.55 16.95
N SER A 120 -15.56 -3.55 17.79
CA SER A 120 -14.57 -4.60 17.85
C SER A 120 -15.07 -5.92 18.48
N PHE A 121 -16.24 -5.86 19.12
CA PHE A 121 -16.99 -6.95 19.73
C PHE A 121 -18.20 -7.40 18.89
N TYR A 122 -18.53 -6.68 17.82
CA TYR A 122 -19.70 -6.99 17.00
C TYR A 122 -19.36 -8.05 15.95
N THR A 123 -19.93 -9.24 16.13
CA THR A 123 -19.84 -10.36 15.19
C THR A 123 -21.23 -10.79 14.78
N GLN A 124 -21.46 -10.91 13.48
CA GLN A 124 -22.74 -11.39 12.95
C GLN A 124 -22.48 -12.69 12.18
N GLY A 125 -22.94 -13.82 12.73
CA GLY A 125 -22.70 -15.16 12.18
C GLY A 125 -21.22 -15.57 12.23
N GLY A 126 -20.53 -15.33 13.36
CA GLY A 126 -19.11 -15.68 13.56
C GLY A 126 -18.10 -14.84 12.76
N LYS A 127 -18.56 -13.94 11.89
CA LYS A 127 -17.71 -13.02 11.10
C LYS A 127 -17.82 -11.61 11.66
N ARG A 128 -16.67 -10.99 11.93
CA ARG A 128 -16.57 -9.64 12.51
C ARG A 128 -16.94 -8.56 11.50
N GLY A 129 -17.81 -7.66 11.93
CA GLY A 129 -18.10 -6.40 11.28
C GLY A 129 -19.54 -6.23 10.79
N LEU A 130 -19.96 -4.97 10.69
CA LEU A 130 -21.34 -4.57 10.46
C LEU A 130 -21.73 -4.56 8.97
N TYR A 131 -20.77 -4.22 8.10
CA TYR A 131 -20.99 -4.11 6.67
C TYR A 131 -20.47 -5.34 5.94
N SER A 132 -21.09 -5.66 4.80
CA SER A 132 -20.65 -6.75 3.92
C SER A 132 -20.15 -6.20 2.58
N THR A 133 -19.13 -6.84 2.03
CA THR A 133 -18.64 -6.58 0.68
C THR A 133 -18.04 -7.86 0.11
N THR A 134 -17.51 -7.80 -1.10
CA THR A 134 -16.79 -8.91 -1.74
C THR A 134 -15.29 -8.64 -1.74
N MET A 135 -14.51 -9.71 -1.69
CA MET A 135 -13.06 -9.66 -1.90
C MET A 135 -12.64 -10.74 -2.89
N PHE A 136 -11.58 -10.48 -3.64
CA PHE A 136 -10.97 -11.51 -4.47
C PHE A 136 -9.93 -12.27 -3.65
N LYS A 137 -10.24 -13.54 -3.32
CA LYS A 137 -9.37 -14.41 -2.52
C LYS A 137 -8.54 -15.29 -3.44
N LEU A 138 -7.22 -15.28 -3.27
CA LEU A 138 -6.31 -16.01 -4.14
C LEU A 138 -6.34 -17.51 -3.81
N ALA A 139 -6.32 -18.34 -4.86
CA ALA A 139 -6.20 -19.78 -4.76
C ALA A 139 -4.85 -20.16 -4.15
N LYS A 140 -4.75 -21.30 -3.47
CA LYS A 140 -3.44 -21.79 -3.01
C LYS A 140 -2.60 -22.22 -4.23
N TYR A 141 -1.28 -22.28 -4.09
CA TYR A 141 -0.39 -22.55 -5.22
C TYR A 141 -0.65 -23.92 -5.87
N ASP A 142 -0.94 -24.92 -5.05
CA ASP A 142 -1.36 -26.27 -5.43
C ASP A 142 -2.68 -26.32 -6.20
N GLN A 143 -3.52 -25.29 -6.07
CA GLN A 143 -4.81 -25.18 -6.74
C GLN A 143 -4.74 -24.41 -8.07
N LEU A 144 -3.60 -23.81 -8.38
CA LEU A 144 -3.37 -23.21 -9.69
C LEU A 144 -3.04 -24.32 -10.68
N ASP A 145 -3.63 -24.24 -11.86
CA ASP A 145 -3.22 -25.09 -12.98
C ASP A 145 -1.88 -24.62 -13.57
N ASP A 146 -1.30 -25.45 -14.43
CA ASP A 146 0.04 -25.20 -14.96
C ASP A 146 0.07 -23.98 -15.88
N GLU A 147 -1.04 -23.71 -16.59
CA GLU A 147 -1.19 -22.50 -17.40
C GLU A 147 -1.14 -21.23 -16.54
N ALA A 148 -1.89 -21.19 -15.44
CA ALA A 148 -1.85 -20.05 -14.51
C ALA A 148 -0.48 -19.89 -13.87
N LYS A 149 0.16 -20.99 -13.42
CA LYS A 149 1.51 -20.96 -12.82
C LYS A 149 2.56 -20.41 -13.77
N ASN A 150 2.56 -20.86 -15.03
CA ASN A 150 3.50 -20.41 -16.04
C ASN A 150 3.28 -18.93 -16.41
N SER A 151 2.07 -18.41 -16.22
CA SER A 151 1.71 -17.03 -16.54
C SER A 151 2.05 -16.03 -15.43
N LEU A 152 2.52 -16.46 -14.25
CA LEU A 152 2.80 -15.58 -13.10
C LEU A 152 4.05 -14.67 -13.26
N GLY A 153 4.77 -14.77 -14.38
CA GLY A 153 5.97 -13.98 -14.67
C GLY A 153 7.09 -14.23 -13.65
N PRO A 154 7.48 -13.24 -12.81
CA PRO A 154 8.58 -13.40 -11.86
C PRO A 154 8.24 -14.22 -10.61
N ILE A 155 6.96 -14.50 -10.33
CA ILE A 155 6.55 -15.32 -9.17
C ILE A 155 6.53 -16.79 -9.61
N LYS A 156 7.60 -17.53 -9.29
CA LYS A 156 7.78 -18.91 -9.77
C LYS A 156 7.60 -19.96 -8.69
N THR A 157 7.90 -19.61 -7.44
CA THR A 157 7.91 -20.58 -6.32
C THR A 157 6.65 -20.49 -5.47
N VAL A 158 6.34 -21.59 -4.77
CA VAL A 158 5.27 -21.66 -3.76
C VAL A 158 5.46 -20.57 -2.69
N GLU A 159 6.70 -20.36 -2.25
CA GLU A 159 7.07 -19.39 -1.21
C GLU A 159 6.78 -17.95 -1.67
N GLN A 160 7.17 -17.60 -2.91
CA GLN A 160 6.85 -16.30 -3.51
C GLN A 160 5.34 -16.10 -3.67
N TRP A 161 4.60 -17.12 -4.11
CA TRP A 161 3.15 -17.03 -4.22
C TRP A 161 2.48 -16.84 -2.86
N ASN A 162 2.91 -17.59 -1.85
CA ASN A 162 2.43 -17.44 -0.47
C ASN A 162 2.71 -16.03 0.07
N PHE A 163 3.89 -15.48 -0.22
CA PHE A 163 4.24 -14.12 0.20
C PHE A 163 3.42 -13.07 -0.54
N PHE A 164 3.20 -13.24 -1.85
CA PHE A 164 2.32 -12.39 -2.64
C PHE A 164 0.87 -12.44 -2.13
N LYS A 165 0.34 -13.63 -1.84
CA LYS A 165 -0.98 -13.80 -1.20
C LYS A 165 -1.07 -13.10 0.14
N TYR A 166 -0.01 -13.18 0.94
CA TYR A 166 0.07 -12.46 2.21
C TYR A 166 -0.01 -10.93 1.99
N ALA A 167 0.75 -10.40 1.03
CA ALA A 167 0.74 -8.99 0.65
C ALA A 167 -0.63 -8.55 0.08
N HIS A 168 -1.35 -9.46 -0.58
CA HIS A 168 -2.68 -9.24 -1.14
C HIS A 168 -3.82 -9.25 -0.10
N GLU A 169 -3.83 -10.24 0.80
CA GLU A 169 -5.00 -10.51 1.65
C GLU A 169 -4.89 -9.97 3.07
N LYS A 170 -3.66 -9.71 3.58
CA LYS A 170 -3.46 -9.30 4.97
C LYS A 170 -3.23 -7.82 5.08
N SER A 171 -4.00 -7.16 5.95
CA SER A 171 -3.87 -5.72 6.23
C SER A 171 -2.43 -5.29 6.50
N PHE A 172 -1.64 -6.08 7.23
CA PHE A 172 -0.23 -5.78 7.46
C PHE A 172 0.59 -5.84 6.16
N GLY A 173 0.45 -6.88 5.35
CA GLY A 173 1.12 -7.02 4.06
C GLY A 173 0.74 -5.89 3.10
N ILE A 174 -0.55 -5.59 2.97
CA ILE A 174 -1.06 -4.52 2.11
C ILE A 174 -0.46 -3.16 2.52
N ASN A 175 -0.51 -2.84 3.82
CA ASN A 175 -0.07 -1.53 4.33
C ASN A 175 1.46 -1.41 4.44
N THR A 176 2.22 -2.49 4.30
CA THR A 176 3.69 -2.50 4.47
C THR A 176 4.40 -2.73 3.14
N ILE A 177 3.81 -3.47 2.20
CA ILE A 177 4.45 -3.91 0.96
C ILE A 177 3.74 -3.30 -0.25
N THR A 178 2.51 -3.72 -0.54
CA THR A 178 1.84 -3.40 -1.82
C THR A 178 1.37 -1.96 -1.92
N LYS A 179 0.86 -1.40 -0.81
CA LYS A 179 0.36 -0.02 -0.66
C LYS A 179 -0.84 0.36 -1.53
N GLU A 180 -1.09 -0.31 -2.65
CA GLU A 180 -2.33 -0.16 -3.42
C GLU A 180 -3.45 -1.03 -2.83
N ALA A 181 -4.30 -0.38 -2.04
CA ALA A 181 -5.44 -1.00 -1.40
C ALA A 181 -6.73 -0.82 -2.20
N THR A 182 -7.50 -1.89 -2.32
CA THR A 182 -8.89 -1.84 -2.75
C THR A 182 -9.77 -1.59 -1.52
N LYS A 183 -10.48 -0.45 -1.53
CA LYS A 183 -11.21 0.06 -0.37
C LYS A 183 -12.72 0.10 -0.59
N LYS A 184 -13.48 -0.08 0.49
CA LYS A 184 -14.89 0.30 0.60
C LYS A 184 -15.02 1.32 1.71
N GLY A 185 -15.42 2.55 1.34
CA GLY A 185 -15.28 3.71 2.22
C GLY A 185 -13.81 3.90 2.61
N LYS A 186 -13.53 4.03 3.92
CA LYS A 186 -12.16 4.16 4.46
C LYS A 186 -11.47 2.83 4.78
N VAL A 187 -12.14 1.70 4.57
CA VAL A 187 -11.62 0.38 4.99
C VAL A 187 -10.95 -0.34 3.82
N THR A 188 -9.69 -0.71 4.02
CA THR A 188 -8.94 -1.60 3.12
C THR A 188 -9.46 -3.03 3.22
N ILE A 189 -9.87 -3.60 2.08
CA ILE A 189 -10.38 -4.96 2.02
C ILE A 189 -9.27 -5.94 1.62
N PHE A 190 -8.57 -5.66 0.52
CA PHE A 190 -7.44 -6.44 -0.02
C PHE A 190 -6.62 -5.57 -1.01
N ALA A 191 -5.47 -6.03 -1.50
CA ALA A 191 -4.67 -5.29 -2.47
C ALA A 191 -5.23 -5.39 -3.89
N ARG A 192 -4.99 -4.39 -4.73
CA ARG A 192 -5.36 -4.48 -6.15
C ARG A 192 -4.29 -5.30 -6.89
N SER A 193 -4.65 -6.47 -7.43
CA SER A 193 -3.67 -7.34 -8.10
C SER A 193 -4.23 -8.11 -9.31
N VAL A 194 -5.14 -9.07 -9.09
CA VAL A 194 -5.82 -9.80 -10.18
C VAL A 194 -7.01 -8.99 -10.66
N LEU A 195 -6.98 -8.63 -11.94
CA LEU A 195 -7.91 -7.71 -12.58
C LEU A 195 -8.50 -8.37 -13.83
N ALA A 196 -9.80 -8.21 -13.99
CA ALA A 196 -10.50 -8.65 -15.18
C ALA A 196 -11.24 -7.48 -15.81
N ASP A 197 -11.76 -7.71 -17.02
CA ASP A 197 -12.55 -6.72 -17.73
C ASP A 197 -13.73 -6.22 -16.87
N GLN A 198 -13.87 -4.90 -16.75
CA GLN A 198 -14.90 -4.29 -15.92
C GLN A 198 -16.32 -4.58 -16.43
N THR A 199 -16.51 -4.70 -17.75
CA THR A 199 -17.85 -4.92 -18.34
C THR A 199 -18.32 -6.35 -18.10
N LYS A 200 -17.41 -7.33 -18.19
CA LYS A 200 -17.71 -8.75 -17.93
C LYS A 200 -17.75 -9.07 -16.45
N PHE A 201 -16.88 -8.45 -15.65
CA PHE A 201 -16.77 -8.65 -14.21
C PHE A 201 -16.89 -7.30 -13.49
N PRO A 202 -18.13 -6.84 -13.16
CA PRO A 202 -18.41 -5.51 -12.61
C PRO A 202 -18.03 -5.36 -11.12
N ASN A 203 -16.92 -5.97 -10.72
CA ASN A 203 -16.36 -5.85 -9.38
C ASN A 203 -15.65 -4.50 -9.20
N TYR A 204 -15.77 -3.91 -8.02
CA TYR A 204 -15.25 -2.56 -7.73
C TYR A 204 -13.73 -2.41 -7.86
N TRP A 205 -12.96 -3.51 -7.77
CA TRP A 205 -11.50 -3.50 -7.99
C TRP A 205 -11.10 -3.52 -9.48
N ASN A 206 -12.01 -3.88 -10.39
CA ASN A 206 -11.79 -3.86 -11.84
C ASN A 206 -12.00 -2.47 -12.45
N LYS A 207 -12.31 -1.44 -11.63
CA LYS A 207 -12.62 -0.10 -12.13
C LYS A 207 -11.48 0.48 -12.97
N GLY A 208 -11.77 0.84 -14.21
CA GLY A 208 -10.77 1.37 -15.16
C GLY A 208 -9.88 0.30 -15.77
N VAL A 209 -10.38 -0.93 -15.91
CA VAL A 209 -9.76 -2.05 -16.64
C VAL A 209 -10.67 -2.42 -17.81
N ASN A 210 -10.12 -2.48 -19.01
CA ASN A 210 -10.83 -2.92 -20.22
C ASN A 210 -9.96 -3.94 -20.95
N ILE A 211 -10.49 -5.15 -21.18
CA ILE A 211 -9.76 -6.24 -21.84
C ILE A 211 -10.61 -6.78 -22.99
N GLN A 212 -10.09 -6.58 -24.19
CA GLN A 212 -10.63 -7.13 -25.43
C GLN A 212 -9.69 -8.24 -25.91
N LEU A 213 -10.26 -9.40 -26.18
CA LEU A 213 -9.56 -10.56 -26.75
C LEU A 213 -10.47 -11.16 -27.81
N ASP A 214 -9.98 -11.21 -29.03
CA ASP A 214 -10.57 -12.03 -30.09
C ASP A 214 -9.97 -13.43 -30.01
N LYS A 215 -10.77 -14.41 -29.59
CA LYS A 215 -10.32 -15.80 -29.44
C LYS A 215 -10.02 -16.49 -30.77
N ASN A 216 -10.57 -16.00 -31.89
CA ASN A 216 -10.35 -16.61 -33.21
C ASN A 216 -8.99 -16.21 -33.78
N THR A 217 -8.61 -14.94 -33.63
CA THR A 217 -7.34 -14.42 -34.16
C THR A 217 -6.22 -14.34 -33.12
N GLY A 218 -6.56 -14.44 -31.83
CA GLY A 218 -5.64 -14.22 -30.71
C GLY A 218 -5.26 -12.75 -30.50
N ALA A 219 -5.83 -11.83 -31.27
CA ALA A 219 -5.57 -10.40 -31.12
C ALA A 219 -6.18 -9.87 -29.82
N PHE A 220 -5.40 -9.10 -29.06
CA PHE A 220 -5.87 -8.54 -27.80
C PHE A 220 -5.51 -7.06 -27.65
N LYS A 221 -6.33 -6.39 -26.84
CA LYS A 221 -6.11 -5.02 -26.36
C LYS A 221 -6.54 -4.96 -24.90
N ALA A 222 -5.58 -4.78 -24.01
CA ALA A 222 -5.81 -4.64 -22.58
C ALA A 222 -5.39 -3.25 -22.13
N SER A 223 -6.28 -2.55 -21.43
CA SER A 223 -5.97 -1.26 -20.82
C SER A 223 -6.31 -1.27 -19.34
N PHE A 224 -5.47 -0.63 -18.53
CA PHE A 224 -5.78 -0.42 -17.13
C PHE A 224 -5.17 0.88 -16.60
N LYS A 225 -5.85 1.45 -15.60
CA LYS A 225 -5.34 2.61 -14.88
C LYS A 225 -4.28 2.19 -13.85
N THR A 226 -3.06 2.67 -14.03
CA THR A 226 -1.95 2.43 -13.10
C THR A 226 -2.18 3.10 -11.74
N PHE A 227 -1.45 2.64 -10.72
CA PHE A 227 -1.58 3.22 -9.39
C PHE A 227 -1.11 4.68 -9.37
N ARG A 228 -2.00 5.58 -8.94
CA ARG A 228 -1.70 7.02 -8.85
C ARG A 228 -0.51 7.32 -7.95
N HIS A 229 -0.24 6.48 -6.95
CA HIS A 229 0.84 6.68 -5.99
C HIS A 229 2.00 5.69 -6.17
N THR A 230 2.21 5.19 -7.40
CA THR A 230 3.46 4.51 -7.74
C THR A 230 4.65 5.45 -7.54
N PRO A 231 5.74 5.01 -6.89
CA PRO A 231 6.94 5.84 -6.74
C PRO A 231 7.47 6.33 -8.09
N PRO A 232 8.11 7.51 -8.10
CA PRO A 232 8.78 7.97 -9.32
C PRO A 232 9.84 6.95 -9.76
N ASP A 233 10.02 6.87 -11.07
CA ASP A 233 11.05 6.04 -11.72
C ASP A 233 10.94 4.54 -11.40
N THR A 234 9.70 4.08 -11.18
CA THR A 234 9.42 2.65 -10.97
C THR A 234 9.33 1.94 -12.31
N ALA A 235 10.27 1.04 -12.58
CA ALA A 235 10.28 0.19 -13.76
C ALA A 235 9.44 -1.09 -13.58
N PHE A 236 8.74 -1.49 -14.63
CA PHE A 236 7.89 -2.67 -14.72
C PHE A 236 8.31 -3.54 -15.90
N ASP A 237 8.32 -4.85 -15.68
CA ASP A 237 8.38 -5.85 -16.72
C ASP A 237 6.95 -6.31 -17.09
N VAL A 238 6.71 -6.47 -18.39
CA VAL A 238 5.44 -6.94 -18.95
C VAL A 238 5.62 -8.34 -19.48
N TYR A 239 4.79 -9.25 -18.98
CA TYR A 239 4.72 -10.63 -19.44
C TYR A 239 3.34 -10.90 -20.01
N VAL A 240 3.28 -11.57 -21.16
CA VAL A 240 2.04 -12.06 -21.77
C VAL A 240 2.13 -13.58 -21.84
N ASN A 241 1.18 -14.27 -21.22
CA ASN A 241 1.12 -15.74 -21.10
C ASN A 241 2.47 -16.36 -20.66
N GLY A 242 3.16 -15.71 -19.73
CA GLY A 242 4.44 -16.16 -19.15
C GLY A 242 5.70 -15.70 -19.87
N GLN A 243 5.60 -15.19 -21.10
CA GLN A 243 6.74 -14.67 -21.86
C GLN A 243 6.91 -13.17 -21.65
N LYS A 244 8.14 -12.71 -21.43
CA LYS A 244 8.45 -11.28 -21.33
C LYS A 244 8.36 -10.64 -22.71
N VAL A 245 7.50 -9.64 -22.86
CA VAL A 245 7.25 -8.96 -24.14
C VAL A 245 7.76 -7.52 -24.18
N GLY A 246 8.09 -6.94 -23.03
CA GLY A 246 8.62 -5.59 -22.94
C GLY A 246 8.71 -5.08 -21.51
N ASP A 247 9.09 -3.82 -21.37
CA ASP A 247 9.16 -3.13 -20.09
C ASP A 247 8.82 -1.65 -20.24
N TYR A 248 8.41 -1.01 -19.16
CA TYR A 248 8.12 0.42 -19.13
C TYR A 248 8.48 1.01 -17.77
N THR A 249 8.69 2.33 -17.72
CA THR A 249 9.02 3.03 -16.47
C THR A 249 7.98 4.12 -16.20
N ILE A 250 7.42 4.12 -14.99
CA ILE A 250 6.46 5.13 -14.57
C ILE A 250 7.21 6.38 -14.11
N LYS A 251 6.95 7.50 -14.79
CA LYS A 251 7.53 8.81 -14.50
C LYS A 251 6.80 9.52 -13.37
N LYS A 252 7.50 10.48 -12.75
CA LYS A 252 6.98 11.37 -11.70
C LYS A 252 5.76 12.16 -12.18
N ASN A 253 4.72 12.24 -11.34
CA ASN A 253 3.52 13.04 -11.60
C ASN A 253 3.25 14.06 -10.47
N GLY A 254 3.99 15.18 -10.49
CA GLY A 254 3.88 16.24 -9.49
C GLY A 254 4.77 16.01 -8.25
N PHE A 255 4.41 16.61 -7.11
CA PHE A 255 5.21 16.54 -5.89
C PHE A 255 5.08 15.17 -5.19
N TRP A 256 6.21 14.51 -4.97
CA TRP A 256 6.31 13.21 -4.31
C TRP A 256 6.76 13.39 -2.85
N LEU A 257 5.92 13.00 -1.90
CA LEU A 257 6.28 12.98 -0.49
C LEU A 257 6.90 11.62 -0.14
N SER A 258 8.24 11.56 -0.02
CA SER A 258 9.00 10.32 0.17
C SER A 258 8.57 9.51 1.39
N LEU A 259 8.49 10.13 2.57
CA LEU A 259 8.06 9.49 3.81
C LEU A 259 6.54 9.19 3.82
N GLY A 260 5.76 10.04 3.16
CA GLY A 260 4.32 9.83 2.94
C GLY A 260 4.01 8.69 1.98
N TYR A 261 4.99 8.34 1.14
CA TYR A 261 4.95 7.38 0.05
C TYR A 261 3.76 7.61 -0.90
N ARG A 262 3.56 8.87 -1.29
CA ARG A 262 2.48 9.27 -2.20
C ARG A 262 2.72 10.64 -2.85
N TYR A 263 2.02 10.87 -3.96
CA TYR A 263 1.87 12.20 -4.53
C TYR A 263 0.80 13.01 -3.80
N MET A 264 1.08 14.29 -3.60
CA MET A 264 0.11 15.25 -3.07
C MET A 264 0.46 16.67 -3.50
N ASN A 265 -0.52 17.56 -3.40
CA ASN A 265 -0.23 18.98 -3.50
C ASN A 265 0.48 19.45 -2.22
N PRO A 266 1.68 20.04 -2.29
CA PRO A 266 2.44 20.48 -1.12
C PRO A 266 1.71 21.57 -0.31
N LEU A 267 0.77 22.29 -0.91
CA LEU A 267 -0.06 23.28 -0.20
C LEU A 267 -0.83 22.65 0.97
N TRP A 268 -1.25 21.38 0.87
CA TRP A 268 -1.89 20.70 1.99
C TRP A 268 -0.96 20.56 3.19
N ILE A 269 0.34 20.34 2.97
CA ILE A 269 1.32 20.25 4.06
C ILE A 269 1.45 21.61 4.75
N ILE A 270 1.53 22.70 3.99
CA ILE A 270 1.65 24.06 4.52
C ILE A 270 0.39 24.45 5.31
N ILE A 271 -0.79 24.25 4.73
CA ILE A 271 -2.08 24.53 5.38
C ILE A 271 -2.22 23.70 6.66
N GLY A 272 -1.86 22.41 6.59
CA GLY A 272 -1.87 21.53 7.76
C GLY A 272 -0.94 22.01 8.87
N ALA A 273 0.28 22.41 8.52
CA ALA A 273 1.24 22.94 9.48
C ALA A 273 0.76 24.23 10.14
N ILE A 274 0.17 25.15 9.38
CA ILE A 274 -0.42 26.40 9.91
C ILE A 274 -1.59 26.08 10.84
N LEU A 275 -2.56 25.28 10.39
CA LEU A 275 -3.75 24.96 11.18
C LEU A 275 -3.39 24.23 12.49
N VAL A 276 -2.55 23.20 12.40
CA VAL A 276 -2.11 22.43 13.58
C VAL A 276 -1.24 23.30 14.49
N GLY A 277 -0.33 24.11 13.93
CA GLY A 277 0.54 25.01 14.69
C GLY A 277 -0.22 26.10 15.44
N THR A 278 -1.20 26.74 14.79
CA THR A 278 -2.07 27.74 15.42
C THR A 278 -2.89 27.12 16.53
N TYR A 279 -3.55 25.98 16.27
CA TYR A 279 -4.36 25.31 17.29
C TYR A 279 -3.50 24.83 18.48
N PHE A 280 -2.30 24.32 18.20
CA PHE A 280 -1.35 23.95 19.25
C PHE A 280 -0.95 25.14 20.11
N SER A 281 -0.69 26.30 19.50
CA SER A 281 -0.34 27.53 20.21
C SER A 281 -1.50 28.05 21.07
N MET A 282 -2.75 27.83 20.67
CA MET A 282 -3.94 28.24 21.44
C MET A 282 -4.21 27.35 22.66
N ILE A 283 -4.04 26.03 22.55
CA ILE A 283 -4.42 25.06 23.60
C ILE A 283 -3.23 24.62 24.46
N GLY A 284 -1.99 24.79 23.99
CA GLY A 284 -0.78 24.51 24.76
C GLY A 284 -0.44 23.02 24.93
N ALA A 285 -1.31 22.11 24.52
CA ALA A 285 -1.08 20.67 24.52
C ALA A 285 -1.86 19.96 23.39
N ALA A 286 -1.42 18.76 22.97
CA ALA A 286 -2.02 17.88 21.94
C ALA A 286 -1.61 18.06 20.45
N GLY A 287 -0.58 18.86 20.14
CA GLY A 287 -0.15 19.13 18.75
C GLY A 287 0.26 17.87 17.97
N GLY A 288 1.01 16.95 18.60
CA GLY A 288 1.40 15.68 17.97
C GLY A 288 0.23 14.76 17.62
N MET A 289 -0.85 14.76 18.42
CA MET A 289 -2.05 13.96 18.12
C MET A 289 -2.84 14.54 16.97
N LEU A 290 -2.96 15.86 16.90
CA LEU A 290 -3.63 16.56 15.80
C LEU A 290 -2.85 16.44 14.50
N MET A 291 -1.52 16.55 14.55
CA MET A 291 -0.68 16.30 13.38
C MET A 291 -0.80 14.85 12.91
N ALA A 292 -0.83 13.88 13.82
CA ALA A 292 -1.07 12.48 13.46
C ALA A 292 -2.41 12.30 12.75
N ALA A 293 -3.48 12.91 13.28
CA ALA A 293 -4.81 12.87 12.67
C ALA A 293 -4.79 13.53 11.28
N PHE A 294 -4.16 14.70 11.13
CA PHE A 294 -3.99 15.39 9.86
C PHE A 294 -3.22 14.51 8.84
N GLN A 295 -2.12 13.90 9.28
CA GLN A 295 -1.28 13.03 8.45
C GLN A 295 -2.00 11.75 7.99
N VAL A 296 -2.95 11.25 8.76
CA VAL A 296 -3.76 10.07 8.42
C VAL A 296 -4.96 10.45 7.55
N MET A 297 -5.63 11.55 7.86
CA MET A 297 -6.92 11.94 7.26
C MET A 297 -6.79 12.76 5.99
N VAL A 298 -5.77 13.63 5.90
CA VAL A 298 -5.55 14.52 4.75
C VAL A 298 -4.35 14.04 3.95
N VAL A 299 -3.22 13.87 4.64
CA VAL A 299 -1.97 13.43 4.02
C VAL A 299 -2.01 11.94 3.67
N HIS A 300 -2.94 11.12 4.21
CA HIS A 300 -3.01 9.66 4.01
C HIS A 300 -1.65 8.96 3.90
N THR A 301 -0.77 9.23 4.87
CA THR A 301 0.58 8.67 4.92
C THR A 301 0.53 7.14 4.86
N ALA A 302 1.22 6.54 3.89
CA ALA A 302 1.27 5.08 3.70
C ALA A 302 2.59 4.46 4.20
N GLY A 303 3.64 5.27 4.33
CA GLY A 303 4.99 4.84 4.66
C GLY A 303 5.70 4.13 3.48
N PRO A 304 7.04 4.18 3.39
CA PRO A 304 7.80 3.50 2.34
C PRO A 304 7.57 1.98 2.29
N VAL A 305 7.98 1.34 1.18
CA VAL A 305 7.97 -0.13 1.10
C VAL A 305 8.78 -0.70 2.25
N GLY A 306 8.22 -1.73 2.89
CA GLY A 306 8.83 -2.39 4.04
C GLY A 306 8.56 -1.69 5.37
N ILE A 307 7.97 -0.49 5.40
CA ILE A 307 7.67 0.26 6.63
C ILE A 307 6.19 0.58 6.70
N ASN A 308 5.56 0.28 7.83
CA ASN A 308 4.16 0.62 8.05
C ASN A 308 4.01 2.13 8.31
N ALA A 309 2.92 2.73 7.82
CA ALA A 309 2.58 4.14 8.07
C ALA A 309 2.69 4.51 9.56
N ALA A 310 2.24 3.65 10.47
CA ALA A 310 2.30 3.91 11.90
C ALA A 310 3.73 4.17 12.41
N ASN A 311 4.73 3.51 11.82
CA ASN A 311 6.13 3.64 12.22
C ASN A 311 6.84 4.84 11.58
N VAL A 312 6.25 5.44 10.53
CA VAL A 312 6.68 6.74 10.01
C VAL A 312 6.05 7.89 10.81
N LEU A 313 4.77 7.72 11.18
CA LEU A 313 4.01 8.74 11.90
C LEU A 313 4.51 8.95 13.34
N ARG A 314 4.89 7.88 14.05
CA ARG A 314 5.32 7.98 15.45
C ARG A 314 6.54 8.90 15.64
N PRO A 315 7.70 8.69 14.98
CA PRO A 315 8.85 9.57 15.15
C PRO A 315 8.58 11.00 14.68
N SER A 316 7.87 11.16 13.55
CA SER A 316 7.52 12.49 13.01
C SER A 316 6.70 13.32 13.99
N ASN A 317 5.75 12.70 14.71
CA ASN A 317 4.90 13.41 15.66
C ASN A 317 5.60 13.71 16.99
N ILE A 318 6.57 12.88 17.40
CA ILE A 318 7.42 13.17 18.56
C ILE A 318 8.28 14.40 18.29
N ALA A 319 8.95 14.46 17.14
CA ALA A 319 9.73 15.63 16.75
C ALA A 319 8.86 16.90 16.73
N LEU A 320 7.68 16.85 16.11
CA LEU A 320 6.79 18.00 16.09
C LEU A 320 6.36 18.43 17.48
N THR A 321 6.02 17.49 18.37
CA THR A 321 5.64 17.79 19.77
C THR A 321 6.80 18.38 20.58
N LEU A 322 8.05 18.00 20.28
CA LEU A 322 9.23 18.51 20.97
C LEU A 322 9.67 19.88 20.46
N PHE A 323 9.60 20.12 19.15
CA PHE A 323 10.11 21.35 18.54
C PHE A 323 9.05 22.45 18.42
N SER A 324 7.76 22.13 18.29
CA SER A 324 6.69 23.14 18.23
C SER A 324 6.59 24.04 19.47
N PRO A 325 6.85 23.58 20.71
CA PRO A 325 6.81 24.43 21.90
C PRO A 325 8.05 25.29 22.06
N LEU A 326 9.17 25.02 21.38
CA LEU A 326 10.41 25.78 21.61
C LEU A 326 10.28 27.23 21.15
N GLY A 327 9.59 27.48 20.03
CA GLY A 327 9.36 28.83 19.53
C GLY A 327 8.44 29.65 20.44
N SER A 328 7.34 29.04 20.91
CA SER A 328 6.43 29.69 21.86
C SER A 328 7.09 29.87 23.23
N PHE A 329 7.82 28.86 23.71
CA PHE A 329 8.58 28.94 24.96
C PHE A 329 9.62 30.06 24.92
N TYR A 330 10.41 30.18 23.84
CA TYR A 330 11.38 31.26 23.70
C TYR A 330 10.70 32.63 23.78
N ARG A 331 9.58 32.82 23.09
CA ARG A 331 8.83 34.08 23.13
C ARG A 331 8.29 34.37 24.53
N TYR A 332 7.68 33.40 25.21
CA TYR A 332 7.16 33.60 26.56
C TYR A 332 8.26 33.78 27.62
N ALA A 333 9.39 33.08 27.49
CA ALA A 333 10.49 33.08 28.44
C ALA A 333 11.43 34.27 28.28
N ALA A 334 11.88 34.54 27.06
CA ALA A 334 12.91 35.53 26.79
C ALA A 334 12.36 36.89 26.35
N VAL A 335 11.25 36.93 25.59
CA VAL A 335 10.69 38.18 25.07
C VAL A 335 9.63 38.76 26.01
N GLU A 336 8.67 37.94 26.42
CA GLU A 336 7.51 38.40 27.20
C GLU A 336 7.73 38.26 28.72
N GLN A 337 8.77 37.53 29.16
CA GLN A 337 9.12 37.27 30.57
C GLN A 337 7.94 36.85 31.46
N ARG A 338 6.95 36.15 30.89
CA ARG A 338 5.69 35.78 31.55
C ARG A 338 5.56 34.27 31.80
N VAL A 339 6.69 33.59 31.97
CA VAL A 339 6.68 32.13 32.23
C VAL A 339 6.26 31.87 33.66
N ALA A 340 5.10 31.23 33.83
CA ALA A 340 4.66 30.67 35.10
C ALA A 340 5.44 29.39 35.41
N TRP A 341 6.68 29.55 35.88
CA TRP A 341 7.62 28.45 36.17
C TRP A 341 7.04 27.34 37.07
N PRO A 342 6.33 27.63 38.18
CA PRO A 342 5.77 26.58 39.04
C PRO A 342 4.75 25.70 38.30
N VAL A 343 3.94 26.31 37.43
CA VAL A 343 2.94 25.60 36.62
C VAL A 343 3.64 24.79 35.52
N GLY A 344 4.60 25.39 34.80
CA GLY A 344 5.34 24.71 33.75
C GLY A 344 6.10 23.47 34.26
N ILE A 345 6.77 23.58 35.40
CA ILE A 345 7.53 22.48 36.01
C ILE A 345 6.59 21.36 36.50
N SER A 346 5.50 21.71 37.19
CA SER A 346 4.54 20.71 37.68
C SER A 346 3.86 19.94 36.53
N PHE A 347 3.49 20.62 35.44
CA PHE A 347 2.99 19.96 34.23
C PHE A 347 4.06 19.09 33.55
N GLY A 348 5.29 19.58 33.41
CA GLY A 348 6.40 18.83 32.81
C GLY A 348 6.71 17.54 33.56
N VAL A 349 6.82 17.62 34.89
CA VAL A 349 7.05 16.46 35.77
C VAL A 349 5.86 15.50 35.72
N GLY A 350 4.61 16.01 35.76
CA GLY A 350 3.41 15.20 35.64
C GLY A 350 3.32 14.43 34.32
N ILE A 351 3.65 15.07 33.19
CA ILE A 351 3.69 14.42 31.87
C ILE A 351 4.80 13.36 31.83
N PHE A 352 5.97 13.63 32.40
CA PHE A 352 7.09 12.69 32.41
C PHE A 352 6.75 11.43 33.22
N ILE A 353 6.21 11.61 34.44
CA ILE A 353 5.76 10.51 35.30
C ILE A 353 4.61 9.75 34.63
N GLY A 354 3.63 10.45 34.07
CA GLY A 354 2.49 9.84 33.37
C GLY A 354 2.90 9.01 32.15
N SER A 355 3.76 9.56 31.29
CA SER A 355 4.12 8.95 30.01
C SER A 355 5.13 7.82 30.13
N ILE A 356 6.17 7.98 30.96
CA ILE A 356 7.27 7.01 31.07
C ILE A 356 6.99 6.00 32.18
N TRP A 357 6.58 6.47 33.35
CA TRP A 357 6.41 5.61 34.51
C TRP A 357 5.06 4.88 34.47
N LEU A 358 3.94 5.61 34.48
CA LEU A 358 2.60 5.00 34.43
C LEU A 358 2.31 4.33 33.08
N GLY A 359 2.76 4.92 31.96
CA GLY A 359 2.59 4.35 30.62
C GLY A 359 3.21 2.95 30.45
N LYS A 360 4.36 2.68 31.08
CA LYS A 360 5.02 1.36 31.06
C LYS A 360 4.17 0.29 31.76
N TYR A 361 3.56 0.62 32.89
CA TYR A 361 2.69 -0.32 33.62
C TYR A 361 1.33 -0.48 32.93
N ALA A 362 0.70 0.63 32.51
CA ALA A 362 -0.61 0.61 31.85
C ALA A 362 -0.59 -0.21 30.55
N THR A 363 0.48 -0.12 29.75
CA THR A 363 0.61 -0.91 28.49
C THR A 363 0.85 -2.40 28.70
N THR A 364 1.29 -2.80 29.90
CA THR A 364 1.49 -4.21 30.26
C THR A 364 0.19 -4.89 30.68
N TYR A 365 -0.72 -4.14 31.33
CA TYR A 365 -1.99 -4.67 31.86
C TYR A 365 -3.23 -4.35 31.02
N LEU A 366 -3.20 -3.33 30.16
CA LEU A 366 -4.33 -2.97 29.31
C LEU A 366 -4.15 -3.47 27.88
N PRO A 367 -5.02 -4.39 27.39
CA PRO A 367 -5.06 -4.73 25.98
C PRO A 367 -5.29 -3.44 25.16
N MET A 368 -4.50 -3.21 24.11
CA MET A 368 -4.60 -2.02 23.23
C MET A 368 -6.01 -1.75 22.67
N LYS A 369 -6.88 -2.76 22.70
CA LYS A 369 -8.29 -2.68 22.34
C LYS A 369 -9.10 -1.89 23.38
N THR A 370 -8.97 -2.25 24.66
CA THR A 370 -9.64 -1.64 25.81
C THR A 370 -9.14 -0.22 26.06
N TYR A 371 -7.84 0.02 25.89
CA TYR A 371 -7.24 1.36 26.00
C TYR A 371 -7.89 2.39 25.06
N LYS A 372 -8.15 2.01 23.80
CA LYS A 372 -8.78 2.90 22.81
C LYS A 372 -10.23 3.24 23.18
N GLU A 373 -10.96 2.29 23.75
CA GLU A 373 -12.36 2.47 24.16
C GLU A 373 -12.45 3.42 25.38
N TRP A 374 -11.58 3.24 26.38
CA TRP A 374 -11.51 4.17 27.52
C TRP A 374 -11.02 5.57 27.17
N LEU A 375 -10.01 5.68 26.28
CA LEU A 375 -9.53 6.98 25.83
C LEU A 375 -10.62 7.73 25.04
N ALA A 376 -11.41 7.02 24.22
CA ALA A 376 -12.54 7.62 23.52
C ALA A 376 -13.60 8.17 24.49
N ILE A 377 -13.94 7.42 25.55
CA ILE A 377 -14.86 7.87 26.61
C ILE A 377 -14.30 9.12 27.29
N LEU A 378 -13.02 9.11 27.67
CA LEU A 378 -12.37 10.24 28.35
C LEU A 378 -12.36 11.49 27.47
N VAL A 379 -12.05 11.36 26.17
CA VAL A 379 -12.11 12.48 25.21
C VAL A 379 -13.53 13.03 25.07
N VAL A 380 -14.56 12.18 25.06
CA VAL A 380 -15.96 12.64 25.03
C VAL A 380 -16.30 13.40 26.30
N ILE A 381 -15.89 12.90 27.47
CA ILE A 381 -16.09 13.59 28.76
C ILE A 381 -15.38 14.95 28.76
N MET A 382 -14.12 15.00 28.30
CA MET A 382 -13.38 16.26 28.18
C MET A 382 -14.03 17.22 27.19
N GLY A 383 -14.55 16.73 26.06
CA GLY A 383 -15.29 17.53 25.09
C GLY A 383 -16.55 18.15 25.71
N ILE A 384 -17.35 17.34 26.42
CA ILE A 384 -18.53 17.81 27.15
C ILE A 384 -18.14 18.83 28.23
N ARG A 385 -17.07 18.57 28.99
CA ARG A 385 -16.60 19.49 30.03
C ARG A 385 -16.10 20.81 29.45
N THR A 386 -15.39 20.77 28.33
CA THR A 386 -14.92 21.97 27.64
C THR A 386 -16.10 22.80 27.12
N LEU A 387 -17.10 22.15 26.50
CA LEU A 387 -18.33 22.81 26.06
C LEU A 387 -19.11 23.42 27.25
N TYR A 388 -19.17 22.72 28.38
CA TYR A 388 -19.74 23.23 29.62
C TYR A 388 -18.97 24.45 30.14
N GLU A 389 -17.64 24.42 30.12
CA GLU A 389 -16.80 25.55 30.56
C GLU A 389 -16.90 26.78 29.64
N LEU A 390 -17.26 26.58 28.37
CA LEU A 390 -17.54 27.64 27.40
C LEU A 390 -18.98 28.20 27.50
N THR A 391 -19.82 27.69 28.40
CA THR A 391 -21.16 28.26 28.57
C THR A 391 -21.10 29.63 29.26
N PRO A 392 -21.97 30.57 28.88
CA PRO A 392 -21.97 31.94 29.41
C PRO A 392 -22.08 31.96 30.94
N LYS A 393 -22.86 31.05 31.53
CA LYS A 393 -23.01 30.92 32.99
C LYS A 393 -21.69 30.61 33.72
N VAL A 394 -20.80 29.81 33.13
CA VAL A 394 -19.51 29.44 33.74
C VAL A 394 -18.46 30.51 33.46
N MET A 395 -18.48 31.11 32.27
CA MET A 395 -17.59 32.20 31.91
C MET A 395 -17.84 33.47 32.74
N GLU A 396 -19.10 33.83 32.99
CA GLU A 396 -19.47 34.96 33.87
C GLU A 396 -19.00 34.70 35.31
N LYS A 397 -19.11 33.46 35.80
CA LYS A 397 -18.65 33.10 37.14
C LYS A 397 -17.13 33.20 37.31
N ARG A 398 -16.36 33.07 36.22
CA ARG A 398 -14.89 33.25 36.22
C ARG A 398 -14.44 34.70 35.99
N LYS A 399 -15.31 35.59 35.49
CA LYS A 399 -14.97 37.03 35.39
C LYS A 399 -14.93 37.73 36.75
N ASN A 400 -15.54 37.11 37.77
CA ASN A 400 -15.62 37.64 39.14
C ASN A 400 -14.58 37.02 40.10
N ILE A 401 -13.57 36.33 39.55
CA ILE A 401 -12.35 35.84 40.22
C ILE A 401 -11.18 36.46 39.48
#